data_AF-A0A132B9F2-F1
#
_entry.id   AF-A0A132B9F2-F1
#
_cell.length_a   1.000
_cell.length_b   1.000
_cell.length_c   1.000
_cell.angle_alpha   90.00
_cell.angle_beta   90.00
_cell.angle_gamma   90.00
#
_symmetry.space_group_name_H-M   'P 1'
#
loop_
_entity.id
_entity.type
_entity.pdbx_description
1 polymer ?
#
loop_
_entity_poly.entity_id
_entity_poly.type
_entity_poly.pdbx_seq_one_letter_code
_entity_poly.pdbx_strand_id
1 'polypeptide(L)'
;MDIGTALGIAGIAVTLPALAEATVQYGRFIIEKYRTYKHGEADHNIQTLLVRLHWDEIQATILFFASSCDRFEVTVKDLVEAHLQVLLKKFEVVILKLNKNVSGAGQVRRFRYALFGKQILEDLIQDLDKWQARFLQYLQLITFTGHRMVEPKSVAAEYAKQVPSLQSFSVLQDQTVIEDKESEPRKVVPSKKAIELRAEEYPTPQQRPLRGSTVYISGWQEGGAPAQSVIVDRRYYEPSRDNLKYIRQIVSQTARILSESDVETTSILPCLGFVHRPELNRFDLILSIPKSLPSSTTKEFEPRSLRHMLTDPGYGGYTYHSLSKRLQLAKKLASAVFYIHTSKLVHKNIRPENILMFCGPSEDAELMNKKDAFPYKLGQPVLVGFENVRQVEAEWASNRSGSLTWEEDIYQHPSRHGATAAKYYSVQHDVYSLGIVLIELALWRSFVVFDA
;
A
#
# COMPACT_ATOMS: atom_id res chain seq x y z
N MET A 1 12.38 -29.28 23.82
CA MET A 1 13.65 -29.27 23.05
C MET A 1 14.68 -28.56 23.92
N ASP A 2 15.89 -29.10 24.05
CA ASP A 2 16.94 -28.50 24.87
C ASP A 2 17.55 -27.28 24.14
N ILE A 3 18.04 -26.29 24.88
CA ILE A 3 18.60 -25.04 24.34
C ILE A 3 19.80 -25.35 23.42
N GLY A 4 20.57 -26.38 23.72
CA GLY A 4 21.66 -26.86 22.88
C GLY A 4 21.19 -27.38 21.51
N THR A 5 19.99 -27.96 21.44
CA THR A 5 19.42 -28.43 20.16
C THR A 5 18.86 -27.26 19.35
N ALA A 6 18.18 -26.30 19.98
CA ALA A 6 17.68 -25.11 19.29
C ALA A 6 18.81 -24.17 18.80
N LEU A 7 19.86 -23.94 19.60
CA LEU A 7 21.06 -23.18 19.21
C LEU A 7 21.87 -23.91 18.13
N GLY A 8 21.93 -25.24 18.20
CA GLY A 8 22.55 -26.07 17.15
C GLY A 8 21.83 -25.96 15.81
N ILE A 9 20.48 -25.94 15.80
CA ILE A 9 19.68 -25.83 14.57
C ILE A 9 19.86 -24.46 13.90
N ALA A 10 19.91 -23.36 14.67
CA ALA A 10 20.09 -22.01 14.12
C ALA A 10 21.48 -21.79 13.48
N GLY A 11 22.52 -22.41 14.03
CA GLY A 11 23.89 -22.33 13.47
C GLY A 11 24.10 -23.16 12.19
N ILE A 12 23.18 -24.07 11.87
CA ILE A 12 23.27 -25.02 10.73
C ILE A 12 22.19 -24.75 9.66
N ALA A 13 21.27 -23.80 9.89
CA ALA A 13 20.23 -23.48 8.92
C ALA A 13 20.79 -22.73 7.71
N VAL A 14 20.95 -23.44 6.58
CA VAL A 14 21.48 -22.90 5.30
C VAL A 14 20.36 -22.65 4.26
N THR A 15 19.10 -22.97 4.59
CA THR A 15 17.98 -22.82 3.67
C THR A 15 16.84 -22.02 4.29
N LEU A 16 16.09 -21.30 3.46
CA LEU A 16 14.96 -20.49 3.91
C LEU A 16 13.91 -21.27 4.73
N PRO A 17 13.51 -22.51 4.35
CA PRO A 17 12.61 -23.33 5.18
C PRO A 17 13.21 -23.69 6.54
N ALA A 18 14.50 -24.04 6.60
CA ALA A 18 15.17 -24.38 7.85
C ALA A 18 15.31 -23.15 8.77
N LEU A 19 15.63 -21.98 8.21
CA LEU A 19 15.66 -20.71 8.93
C LEU A 19 14.29 -20.33 9.47
N ALA A 20 13.25 -20.49 8.66
CA ALA A 20 11.87 -20.25 9.06
C ALA A 20 11.45 -21.17 10.21
N GLU A 21 11.73 -22.47 10.11
CA GLU A 21 11.43 -23.44 11.17
C GLU A 21 12.18 -23.11 12.46
N ALA A 22 13.48 -22.81 12.38
CA ALA A 22 14.28 -22.38 13.53
C ALA A 22 13.68 -21.12 14.18
N THR A 23 13.31 -20.13 13.38
CA THR A 23 12.71 -18.87 13.88
C THR A 23 11.41 -19.16 14.62
N VAL A 24 10.56 -20.03 14.05
CA VAL A 24 9.29 -20.44 14.67
C VAL A 24 9.51 -21.19 15.99
N GLN A 25 10.49 -22.07 16.05
CA GLN A 25 10.82 -22.79 17.29
C GLN A 25 11.30 -21.83 18.39
N TYR A 26 12.08 -20.82 18.05
CA TYR A 26 12.58 -19.82 19.00
C TYR A 26 11.46 -18.97 19.60
N GLY A 27 10.56 -18.45 18.76
CA GLY A 27 9.43 -17.68 19.27
C GLY A 27 8.48 -18.51 20.14
N ARG A 28 8.23 -19.78 19.79
CA ARG A 28 7.48 -20.71 20.64
C ARG A 28 8.16 -20.93 21.99
N PHE A 29 9.47 -21.14 21.99
CA PHE A 29 10.25 -21.31 23.22
C PHE A 29 10.18 -20.05 24.11
N ILE A 30 10.28 -18.86 23.52
CA ILE A 30 10.14 -17.60 24.24
C ILE A 30 8.75 -17.50 24.91
N ILE A 31 7.67 -17.80 24.18
CA ILE A 31 6.30 -17.82 24.72
C ILE A 31 6.14 -18.85 25.84
N GLU A 32 6.64 -20.06 25.63
CA GLU A 32 6.55 -21.13 26.62
C GLU A 32 7.31 -20.78 27.90
N LYS A 33 8.53 -20.24 27.76
CA LYS A 33 9.28 -19.71 28.89
C LYS A 33 8.46 -18.67 29.63
N TYR A 34 7.85 -17.70 28.94
CA TYR A 34 6.99 -16.70 29.57
C TYR A 34 5.78 -17.30 30.31
N ARG A 35 5.18 -18.40 29.82
CA ARG A 35 4.11 -19.11 30.54
C ARG A 35 4.55 -19.66 31.89
N THR A 36 5.81 -20.10 32.02
CA THR A 36 6.35 -20.55 33.31
C THR A 36 6.43 -19.41 34.35
N TYR A 37 6.44 -18.14 33.92
CA TYR A 37 6.41 -16.96 34.79
C TYR A 37 4.99 -16.49 35.17
N LYS A 38 3.92 -17.13 34.63
CA LYS A 38 2.49 -16.78 34.82
C LYS A 38 2.00 -16.84 36.28
N HIS A 39 2.74 -17.48 37.18
CA HIS A 39 2.35 -17.63 38.59
C HIS A 39 2.83 -16.49 39.51
N GLY A 40 3.24 -15.33 38.95
CA GLY A 40 3.85 -14.23 39.69
C GLY A 40 2.95 -13.06 40.09
N GLU A 41 2.04 -12.59 39.23
CA GLU A 41 1.23 -11.38 39.49
C GLU A 41 0.07 -11.22 38.48
N ALA A 42 -0.99 -10.48 38.85
CA ALA A 42 -2.23 -10.32 38.08
C ALA A 42 -2.11 -9.41 36.84
N ASP A 43 -1.08 -8.57 36.76
CA ASP A 43 -0.86 -7.57 35.70
C ASP A 43 -0.16 -8.15 34.44
N HIS A 44 0.26 -9.41 34.50
CA HIS A 44 1.04 -10.10 33.44
C HIS A 44 0.20 -10.62 32.27
N ASN A 45 -1.13 -10.62 32.37
CA ASN A 45 -1.99 -11.22 31.35
C ASN A 45 -2.02 -10.43 30.04
N ILE A 46 -1.99 -9.09 30.11
CA ILE A 46 -2.09 -8.23 28.92
C ILE A 46 -0.78 -8.27 28.10
N GLN A 47 0.38 -8.11 28.75
CA GLN A 47 1.68 -8.13 28.07
C GLN A 47 1.98 -9.52 27.45
N THR A 48 1.65 -10.60 28.17
CA THR A 48 1.77 -11.97 27.63
C THR A 48 0.83 -12.21 26.44
N LEU A 49 -0.38 -11.66 26.51
CA LEU A 49 -1.35 -11.71 25.41
C LEU A 49 -0.86 -10.92 24.19
N LEU A 50 -0.30 -9.72 24.38
CA LEU A 50 0.27 -8.90 23.31
C LEU A 50 1.42 -9.63 22.60
N VAL A 51 2.40 -10.16 23.35
CA VAL A 51 3.50 -10.95 22.77
C VAL A 51 2.97 -12.13 21.98
N ARG A 52 1.93 -12.81 22.48
CA ARG A 52 1.32 -13.94 21.79
C ARG A 52 0.61 -13.52 20.50
N LEU A 53 -0.18 -12.45 20.53
CA LEU A 53 -0.87 -11.92 19.35
C LEU A 53 0.12 -11.51 18.26
N HIS A 54 1.16 -10.74 18.62
CA HIS A 54 2.22 -10.34 17.68
C HIS A 54 2.98 -11.55 17.14
N TRP A 55 3.27 -12.54 17.99
CA TRP A 55 3.96 -13.74 17.56
C TRP A 55 3.12 -14.61 16.62
N ASP A 56 1.84 -14.80 16.89
CA ASP A 56 0.96 -15.62 16.05
C ASP A 56 0.91 -15.03 14.61
N GLU A 57 0.94 -13.70 14.49
CA GLU A 57 1.00 -12.99 13.21
C GLU A 57 2.35 -13.14 12.49
N ILE A 58 3.47 -12.96 13.22
CA ILE A 58 4.82 -13.16 12.70
C ILE A 58 5.03 -14.61 12.26
N GLN A 59 4.60 -15.58 13.07
CA GLN A 59 4.71 -17.02 12.78
C GLN A 59 3.96 -17.36 11.49
N ALA A 60 2.73 -16.89 11.33
CA ALA A 60 1.95 -17.15 10.11
C ALA A 60 2.64 -16.59 8.87
N THR A 61 3.21 -15.39 8.98
CA THR A 61 3.95 -14.76 7.88
C THR A 61 5.17 -15.60 7.51
N ILE A 62 6.00 -15.98 8.49
CA ILE A 62 7.21 -16.79 8.26
C ILE A 62 6.87 -18.13 7.59
N LEU A 63 5.84 -18.83 8.08
CA LEU A 63 5.43 -20.13 7.54
C LEU A 63 4.91 -20.04 6.11
N PHE A 64 4.18 -18.97 5.78
CA PHE A 64 3.71 -18.72 4.42
C PHE A 64 4.90 -18.60 3.44
N PHE A 65 5.95 -17.86 3.78
CA PHE A 65 7.14 -17.72 2.93
C PHE A 65 7.94 -19.02 2.82
N ALA A 66 8.12 -19.74 3.93
CA ALA A 66 8.77 -21.04 3.89
C ALA A 66 8.05 -22.01 2.94
N SER A 67 6.70 -22.01 2.96
CA SER A 67 5.89 -22.87 2.10
C SER A 67 5.88 -22.47 0.62
N SER A 68 6.32 -21.26 0.29
CA SER A 68 6.33 -20.72 -1.06
C SER A 68 7.74 -20.40 -1.56
N CYS A 69 8.78 -20.83 -0.84
CA CYS A 69 10.15 -20.40 -1.07
C CYS A 69 10.62 -20.65 -2.49
N ASP A 70 10.33 -21.83 -3.05
CA ASP A 70 10.85 -22.26 -4.36
C ASP A 70 10.43 -21.35 -5.51
N ARG A 71 9.32 -20.62 -5.33
CA ARG A 71 8.71 -19.75 -6.34
C ARG A 71 9.24 -18.31 -6.30
N PHE A 72 10.09 -17.97 -5.33
CA PHE A 72 10.72 -16.66 -5.25
C PHE A 72 12.00 -16.59 -6.09
N GLU A 73 12.25 -15.41 -6.67
CA GLU A 73 13.55 -15.07 -7.24
C GLU A 73 14.65 -15.14 -6.19
N VAL A 74 15.89 -15.40 -6.63
CA VAL A 74 17.06 -15.54 -5.75
C VAL A 74 17.25 -14.30 -4.86
N THR A 75 17.12 -13.11 -5.44
CA THR A 75 17.20 -11.83 -4.71
C THR A 75 16.18 -11.69 -3.60
N VAL A 76 14.95 -12.18 -3.83
CA VAL A 76 13.87 -12.18 -2.84
C VAL A 76 14.19 -13.18 -1.72
N LYS A 77 14.65 -14.38 -2.06
CA LYS A 77 15.06 -15.42 -1.09
C LYS A 77 16.16 -14.90 -0.17
N ASP A 78 17.21 -14.30 -0.73
CA ASP A 78 18.35 -13.77 0.01
C ASP A 78 17.92 -12.70 1.03
N LEU A 79 16.98 -11.83 0.64
CA LEU A 79 16.53 -10.77 1.55
C LEU A 79 15.58 -11.28 2.63
N VAL A 80 14.69 -12.23 2.33
CA VAL A 80 13.84 -12.86 3.35
C VAL A 80 14.74 -13.62 4.35
N GLU A 81 15.75 -14.33 3.86
CA GLU A 81 16.76 -14.97 4.69
C GLU A 81 17.47 -13.96 5.61
N ALA A 82 17.94 -12.82 5.06
CA ALA A 82 18.55 -11.77 5.87
C ALA A 82 17.62 -11.25 6.97
N HIS A 83 16.32 -11.07 6.68
CA HIS A 83 15.34 -10.63 7.68
C HIS A 83 15.11 -11.69 8.77
N LEU A 84 14.99 -12.97 8.41
CA LEU A 84 14.85 -14.06 9.38
C LEU A 84 16.07 -14.20 10.27
N GLN A 85 17.28 -14.06 9.70
CA GLN A 85 18.53 -14.09 10.47
C GLN A 85 18.61 -12.94 11.50
N VAL A 86 18.14 -11.74 11.15
CA VAL A 86 18.07 -10.61 12.09
C VAL A 86 17.09 -10.92 13.24
N LEU A 87 15.94 -11.53 12.93
CA LEU A 87 14.95 -11.91 13.94
C LEU A 87 15.48 -13.02 14.86
N LEU A 88 16.13 -14.04 14.30
CA LEU A 88 16.78 -15.11 15.05
C LEU A 88 17.80 -14.57 16.05
N LYS A 89 18.70 -13.68 15.61
CA LYS A 89 19.68 -13.03 16.50
C LYS A 89 19.01 -12.27 17.64
N LYS A 90 17.89 -11.59 17.39
CA LYS A 90 17.11 -10.92 18.45
C LYS A 90 16.52 -11.92 19.44
N PHE A 91 15.98 -13.04 18.95
CA PHE A 91 15.49 -14.11 19.81
C PHE A 91 16.57 -14.76 20.65
N GLU A 92 17.76 -15.01 20.10
CA GLU A 92 18.91 -15.51 20.86
C GLU A 92 19.25 -14.59 22.04
N VAL A 93 19.35 -13.28 21.79
CA VAL A 93 19.63 -12.28 22.84
C VAL A 93 18.56 -12.32 23.93
N VAL A 94 17.29 -12.42 23.56
CA VAL A 94 16.16 -12.47 24.50
C VAL A 94 16.19 -13.76 25.32
N ILE A 95 16.42 -14.91 24.67
CA ILE A 95 16.53 -16.22 25.34
C ILE A 95 17.69 -16.21 26.34
N LEU A 96 18.85 -15.66 25.98
CA LEU A 96 20.00 -15.52 26.88
C LEU A 96 19.66 -14.65 28.10
N LYS A 97 18.97 -13.52 27.89
CA LYS A 97 18.53 -12.63 28.98
C LYS A 97 17.51 -13.33 29.90
N LEU A 98 16.54 -14.05 29.33
CA LEU A 98 15.53 -14.79 30.10
C LEU A 98 16.15 -15.92 30.93
N ASN A 99 17.07 -16.70 30.35
CA ASN A 99 17.72 -17.80 31.06
C ASN A 99 18.60 -17.34 32.22
N LYS A 100 19.26 -16.17 32.12
CA LYS A 100 20.01 -15.57 33.25
C LYS A 100 19.13 -15.29 34.48
N ASN A 101 17.81 -15.25 34.31
CA ASN A 101 16.83 -14.96 35.36
C ASN A 101 16.14 -16.21 35.93
N VAL A 102 16.49 -17.41 35.45
CA VAL A 102 16.02 -18.72 35.96
C VAL A 102 17.18 -19.44 36.66
N SER A 103 16.92 -20.07 37.80
CA SER A 103 17.93 -20.91 38.46
C SER A 103 18.13 -22.23 37.71
N GLY A 104 19.25 -22.93 37.95
CA GLY A 104 19.50 -24.26 37.39
C GLY A 104 18.46 -25.32 37.77
N ALA A 105 17.63 -25.06 38.79
CA ALA A 105 16.50 -25.89 39.21
C ALA A 105 15.16 -25.48 38.57
N GLY A 106 15.17 -24.59 37.58
CA GLY A 106 13.96 -24.12 36.89
C GLY A 106 13.12 -23.10 37.67
N GLN A 107 13.58 -22.65 38.84
CA GLN A 107 12.86 -21.66 39.65
C GLN A 107 13.21 -20.22 39.24
N VAL A 108 12.18 -19.41 39.02
CA VAL A 108 12.32 -17.99 38.69
C VAL A 108 12.90 -17.22 39.88
N ARG A 109 13.96 -16.44 39.66
CA ARG A 109 14.49 -15.52 40.68
C ARG A 109 13.54 -14.30 40.78
N ARG A 110 12.44 -14.44 41.54
CA ARG A 110 11.30 -13.50 41.64
C ARG A 110 11.71 -12.01 41.68
N PHE A 111 12.70 -11.65 42.51
CA PHE A 111 13.18 -10.27 42.65
C PHE A 111 13.85 -9.70 41.38
N ARG A 112 14.63 -10.50 40.64
CA ARG A 112 15.29 -10.03 39.40
C ARG A 112 14.31 -9.91 38.23
N TYR A 113 13.23 -10.68 38.23
CA TYR A 113 12.23 -10.61 37.16
C TYR A 113 11.31 -9.39 37.31
N ALA A 114 10.86 -9.05 38.52
CA ALA A 114 10.08 -7.84 38.77
C ALA A 114 10.82 -6.55 38.34
N LEU A 115 12.16 -6.56 38.44
CA LEU A 115 13.02 -5.44 38.04
C LEU A 115 13.41 -5.43 36.56
N PHE A 116 13.67 -6.59 35.93
CA PHE A 116 14.27 -6.65 34.59
C PHE A 116 13.42 -7.38 33.54
N GLY A 117 12.50 -8.25 33.95
CA GLY A 117 11.67 -9.06 33.05
C GLY A 117 10.67 -8.24 32.24
N LYS A 118 10.09 -7.21 32.86
CA LYS A 118 9.17 -6.26 32.20
C LYS A 118 9.87 -5.49 31.08
N GLN A 119 11.06 -4.94 31.34
CA GLN A 119 11.82 -4.21 30.33
C GLN A 119 12.22 -5.11 29.16
N ILE A 120 12.63 -6.37 29.43
CA ILE A 120 12.99 -7.33 28.37
C ILE A 120 11.79 -7.63 27.47
N LEU A 121 10.58 -7.72 28.04
CA LEU A 121 9.33 -7.94 27.31
C LEU A 121 8.95 -6.71 26.46
N GLU A 122 9.00 -5.53 27.05
CA GLU A 122 8.70 -4.27 26.34
C GLU A 122 9.69 -4.04 25.19
N ASP A 123 10.97 -4.28 25.41
CA ASP A 123 12.01 -4.21 24.38
C ASP A 123 11.75 -5.24 23.26
N LEU A 124 11.37 -6.48 23.62
CA LEU A 124 11.03 -7.53 22.66
C LEU A 124 9.82 -7.15 21.81
N ILE A 125 8.75 -6.64 22.42
CA ILE A 125 7.54 -6.22 21.70
C ILE A 125 7.89 -5.12 20.70
N GLN A 126 8.61 -4.09 21.14
CA GLN A 126 9.03 -3.01 20.25
C GLN A 126 9.94 -3.50 19.11
N ASP A 127 10.81 -4.46 19.40
CA ASP A 127 11.67 -5.08 18.41
C ASP A 127 10.89 -5.92 17.39
N LEU A 128 9.88 -6.67 17.86
CA LEU A 128 8.98 -7.45 17.00
C LEU A 128 8.12 -6.54 16.13
N ASP A 129 7.55 -5.47 16.70
CA ASP A 129 6.77 -4.47 15.96
C ASP A 129 7.60 -3.82 14.84
N LYS A 130 8.82 -3.37 15.18
CA LYS A 130 9.72 -2.76 14.19
C LYS A 130 10.14 -3.75 13.12
N TRP A 131 10.44 -4.99 13.50
CA TRP A 131 10.81 -6.03 12.53
C TRP A 131 9.64 -6.36 11.61
N GLN A 132 8.45 -6.59 12.18
CA GLN A 132 7.24 -6.93 11.46
C GLN A 132 6.83 -5.82 10.50
N ALA A 133 6.87 -4.56 10.93
CA ALA A 133 6.57 -3.42 10.06
C ALA A 133 7.53 -3.33 8.85
N ARG A 134 8.84 -3.54 9.08
CA ARG A 134 9.84 -3.55 8.00
C ARG A 134 9.65 -4.74 7.06
N PHE A 135 9.40 -5.91 7.63
CA PHE A 135 9.19 -7.13 6.87
C PHE A 135 7.94 -7.00 6.00
N LEU A 136 6.79 -6.60 6.57
CA LEU A 136 5.55 -6.37 5.83
C LEU A 136 5.71 -5.33 4.71
N GLN A 137 6.39 -4.20 4.96
CA GLN A 137 6.68 -3.20 3.92
C GLN A 137 7.47 -3.80 2.74
N TYR A 138 8.46 -4.64 3.03
CA TYR A 138 9.22 -5.32 1.99
C TYR A 138 8.38 -6.35 1.23
N LEU A 139 7.57 -7.13 1.94
CA LEU A 139 6.66 -8.09 1.33
C LEU A 139 5.67 -7.39 0.38
N GLN A 140 5.17 -6.23 0.78
CA GLN A 140 4.25 -5.43 -0.02
C GLN A 140 4.94 -4.89 -1.26
N LEU A 141 6.19 -4.41 -1.16
CA LEU A 141 6.96 -4.00 -2.32
C LEU A 141 7.07 -5.14 -3.34
N ILE A 142 7.40 -6.36 -2.90
CA ILE A 142 7.48 -7.53 -3.79
C ILE A 142 6.13 -7.86 -4.44
N THR A 143 5.04 -7.83 -3.66
CA THR A 143 3.69 -8.09 -4.19
C THR A 143 3.25 -7.05 -5.22
N PHE A 144 3.61 -5.77 -5.01
CA PHE A 144 3.19 -4.69 -5.90
C PHE A 144 4.10 -4.44 -7.09
N THR A 145 5.37 -4.85 -7.07
CA THR A 145 6.28 -4.72 -8.23
C THR A 145 6.18 -5.92 -9.20
N GLY A 146 5.09 -6.69 -9.13
CA GLY A 146 4.76 -7.68 -10.16
C GLY A 146 5.31 -9.09 -9.94
N HIS A 147 5.82 -9.45 -8.75
CA HIS A 147 6.12 -10.86 -8.47
C HIS A 147 4.83 -11.61 -8.14
N ARG A 148 4.33 -12.36 -9.13
CA ARG A 148 3.17 -13.24 -9.01
C ARG A 148 3.38 -14.24 -7.87
N MET A 149 2.57 -14.14 -6.83
CA MET A 149 2.50 -15.16 -5.79
C MET A 149 1.32 -16.09 -6.12
N VAL A 150 1.58 -17.35 -6.48
CA VAL A 150 0.52 -18.35 -6.71
C VAL A 150 0.14 -19.02 -5.39
N GLU A 151 -1.15 -19.39 -5.22
CA GLU A 151 -1.72 -20.04 -4.04
C GLU A 151 -0.78 -21.09 -3.38
N PRO A 152 -0.71 -21.16 -2.04
CA PRO A 152 0.00 -22.23 -1.35
C PRO A 152 -0.80 -23.53 -1.41
N LYS A 153 -0.20 -24.61 -1.88
CA LYS A 153 -0.82 -25.96 -1.91
C LYS A 153 -0.77 -26.69 -0.54
N SER A 154 -0.89 -25.99 0.59
CA SER A 154 -0.70 -26.66 1.90
C SER A 154 -1.49 -26.04 3.07
N VAL A 155 -1.44 -26.73 4.22
CA VAL A 155 -1.97 -26.37 5.55
C VAL A 155 -1.61 -24.93 5.98
N ALA A 156 -0.51 -24.37 5.47
CA ALA A 156 -0.12 -22.98 5.72
C ALA A 156 -1.08 -21.94 5.10
N ALA A 157 -1.74 -22.27 3.97
CA ALA A 157 -2.76 -21.41 3.35
C ALA A 157 -3.99 -21.27 4.24
N GLU A 158 -4.37 -22.33 4.94
CA GLU A 158 -5.53 -22.38 5.82
C GLU A 158 -5.33 -21.55 7.10
N TYR A 159 -4.09 -21.53 7.60
CA TYR A 159 -3.66 -20.64 8.68
C TYR A 159 -3.52 -19.17 8.22
N ALA A 160 -2.96 -18.90 7.03
CA ALA A 160 -2.84 -17.55 6.50
C ALA A 160 -4.21 -16.87 6.29
N LYS A 161 -5.25 -17.64 5.92
CA LYS A 161 -6.65 -17.17 5.83
C LYS A 161 -7.22 -16.69 7.16
N GLN A 162 -6.64 -17.08 8.30
CA GLN A 162 -7.10 -16.69 9.65
C GLN A 162 -6.37 -15.47 10.21
N VAL A 163 -5.31 -14.99 9.55
CA VAL A 163 -4.50 -13.85 10.01
C VAL A 163 -4.90 -12.58 9.24
N PRO A 164 -5.47 -11.55 9.90
CA PRO A 164 -6.04 -10.38 9.22
C PRO A 164 -5.07 -9.64 8.30
N SER A 165 -3.79 -9.54 8.66
CA SER A 165 -2.77 -8.88 7.84
C SER A 165 -2.36 -9.70 6.61
N LEU A 166 -2.51 -11.03 6.65
CA LEU A 166 -2.24 -11.94 5.53
C LEU A 166 -3.46 -12.14 4.62
N GLN A 167 -4.68 -11.89 5.11
CA GLN A 167 -5.91 -11.92 4.31
C GLN A 167 -5.87 -10.89 3.17
N SER A 168 -5.27 -9.71 3.39
CA SER A 168 -5.02 -8.73 2.33
C SER A 168 -4.10 -9.27 1.23
N PHE A 169 -3.15 -10.15 1.56
CA PHE A 169 -2.26 -10.78 0.58
C PHE A 169 -2.93 -11.94 -0.15
N SER A 170 -3.74 -12.76 0.51
CA SER A 170 -4.46 -13.87 -0.15
C SER A 170 -5.56 -13.36 -1.09
N VAL A 171 -6.25 -12.26 -0.74
CA VAL A 171 -7.29 -11.65 -1.59
C VAL A 171 -6.71 -11.02 -2.86
N LEU A 172 -5.45 -10.58 -2.84
CA LEU A 172 -4.73 -10.13 -4.03
C LEU A 172 -4.33 -11.31 -4.96
N GLN A 173 -4.25 -12.53 -4.43
CA GLN A 173 -3.96 -13.75 -5.21
C GLN A 173 -5.23 -14.35 -5.83
N ASP A 174 -6.34 -14.39 -5.08
CA ASP A 174 -7.61 -15.01 -5.51
C ASP A 174 -8.25 -14.31 -6.73
N GLN A 175 -7.91 -13.04 -7.01
CA GLN A 175 -8.40 -12.33 -8.19
C GLN A 175 -7.65 -12.66 -9.49
N THR A 176 -6.58 -13.48 -9.42
CA THR A 176 -5.76 -13.85 -10.59
C THR A 176 -5.97 -15.27 -11.10
N VAL A 177 -6.96 -16.01 -10.56
CA VAL A 177 -7.41 -17.28 -11.15
C VAL A 177 -8.32 -17.00 -12.35
N ILE A 178 -7.74 -16.43 -13.41
CA ILE A 178 -8.32 -16.49 -14.76
C ILE A 178 -7.44 -17.47 -15.53
N GLU A 179 -8.08 -18.56 -15.95
CA GLU A 179 -7.58 -19.71 -16.70
C GLU A 179 -6.23 -19.49 -17.42
N ASP A 180 -5.22 -20.25 -17.00
CA ASP A 180 -3.95 -20.42 -17.70
C ASP A 180 -4.21 -20.91 -19.13
N LYS A 181 -4.28 -19.97 -20.08
CA LYS A 181 -3.81 -20.22 -21.44
C LYS A 181 -2.36 -19.77 -21.50
N GLU A 182 -1.49 -20.74 -21.75
CA GLU A 182 -0.07 -20.59 -22.01
C GLU A 182 0.24 -19.27 -22.72
N SER A 183 0.73 -18.29 -21.97
CA SER A 183 1.35 -17.10 -22.52
C SER A 183 2.79 -17.08 -22.07
N GLU A 184 3.67 -16.98 -23.06
CA GLU A 184 5.13 -17.00 -22.94
C GLU A 184 5.64 -16.15 -21.77
N PRO A 185 6.80 -16.51 -21.17
CA PRO A 185 7.42 -15.70 -20.13
C PRO A 185 7.58 -14.26 -20.64
N ARG A 186 6.83 -13.33 -20.02
CA ARG A 186 6.98 -11.89 -20.22
C ARG A 186 8.48 -11.58 -20.11
N LYS A 187 9.11 -11.24 -21.23
CA LYS A 187 10.47 -10.74 -21.26
C LYS A 187 10.52 -9.57 -20.28
N VAL A 188 11.27 -9.74 -19.19
CA VAL A 188 11.71 -8.63 -18.35
C VAL A 188 12.52 -7.75 -19.29
N VAL A 189 11.92 -6.65 -19.74
CA VAL A 189 12.63 -5.61 -20.48
C VAL A 189 13.23 -4.70 -19.42
N PRO A 190 14.56 -4.71 -19.19
CA PRO A 190 15.16 -3.75 -18.30
C PRO A 190 15.26 -2.45 -19.09
N SER A 191 14.28 -1.55 -18.98
CA SER A 191 14.39 -0.25 -19.65
C SER A 191 14.62 0.86 -18.63
N LYS A 192 15.87 1.34 -18.60
CA LYS A 192 16.21 2.72 -18.23
C LYS A 192 15.55 3.68 -19.24
N LYS A 193 14.22 3.70 -19.38
CA LYS A 193 13.54 4.79 -20.09
C LYS A 193 13.77 6.04 -19.25
N ALA A 194 14.24 7.12 -19.88
CA ALA A 194 14.25 8.42 -19.24
C ALA A 194 12.81 8.73 -18.82
N ILE A 195 12.59 8.87 -17.51
CA ILE A 195 11.28 9.16 -16.94
C ILE A 195 10.91 10.62 -17.24
N GLU A 196 11.90 11.46 -17.53
CA GLU A 196 11.66 12.83 -17.97
C GLU A 196 11.49 12.90 -19.48
N LEU A 197 10.34 13.44 -19.89
CA LEU A 197 9.92 13.62 -21.26
C LEU A 197 10.20 15.06 -21.70
N ARG A 198 10.54 15.24 -22.98
CA ARG A 198 10.82 16.56 -23.53
C ARG A 198 9.54 17.35 -23.76
N ALA A 199 9.53 18.63 -23.37
CA ALA A 199 8.35 19.49 -23.51
C ALA A 199 7.99 19.75 -24.98
N GLU A 200 8.98 19.74 -25.87
CA GLU A 200 8.82 19.91 -27.32
C GLU A 200 8.09 18.73 -27.96
N GLU A 201 8.31 17.53 -27.42
CA GLU A 201 7.63 16.29 -27.84
C GLU A 201 6.19 16.22 -27.30
N TYR A 202 5.83 17.09 -26.35
CA TYR A 202 4.53 17.08 -25.69
C TYR A 202 3.97 18.50 -25.51
N PRO A 203 3.38 19.15 -26.53
CA PRO A 203 2.90 20.53 -26.41
C PRO A 203 1.63 20.65 -25.54
N THR A 204 1.54 21.72 -24.75
CA THR A 204 0.43 22.04 -23.82
C THR A 204 -1.01 22.17 -24.39
N PRO A 205 -1.28 22.59 -25.65
CA PRO A 205 -2.59 23.13 -26.04
C PRO A 205 -3.81 22.17 -26.08
N GLN A 206 -3.65 20.88 -25.83
CA GLN A 206 -4.74 19.89 -26.04
C GLN A 206 -5.25 19.24 -24.74
N GLN A 207 -4.77 19.69 -23.57
CA GLN A 207 -5.19 19.16 -22.28
C GLN A 207 -6.55 19.74 -21.87
N ARG A 208 -7.59 18.88 -21.74
CA ARG A 208 -8.93 19.28 -21.29
C ARG A 208 -9.15 18.88 -19.83
N PRO A 209 -9.74 19.73 -18.97
CA PRO A 209 -10.08 19.32 -17.60
C PRO A 209 -11.09 18.17 -17.62
N LEU A 210 -10.87 17.20 -16.74
CA LEU A 210 -11.80 16.09 -16.52
C LEU A 210 -12.87 16.55 -15.52
N ARG A 211 -14.13 16.28 -15.82
CA ARG A 211 -15.27 16.81 -15.06
C ARG A 211 -15.21 16.40 -13.59
N GLY A 212 -15.26 17.39 -12.70
CA GLY A 212 -15.27 17.18 -11.24
C GLY A 212 -13.97 16.64 -10.66
N SER A 213 -12.86 16.68 -11.40
CA SER A 213 -11.54 16.24 -10.96
C SER A 213 -10.50 17.36 -11.08
N THR A 214 -9.35 17.20 -10.42
CA THR A 214 -8.20 18.11 -10.51
C THR A 214 -7.30 17.83 -11.71
N VAL A 215 -7.46 16.67 -12.35
CA VAL A 215 -6.62 16.22 -13.45
C VAL A 215 -7.19 16.57 -14.81
N TYR A 216 -6.33 16.42 -15.82
CA TYR A 216 -6.66 16.72 -17.22
C TYR A 216 -6.56 15.45 -18.05
N ILE A 217 -7.27 15.40 -19.16
CA ILE A 217 -7.15 14.37 -20.19
C ILE A 217 -6.51 14.98 -21.44
N SER A 218 -5.62 14.23 -22.09
CA SER A 218 -4.90 14.66 -23.29
C SER A 218 -4.69 13.49 -24.24
N GLY A 219 -4.53 13.79 -25.53
CA GLY A 219 -4.00 12.84 -26.49
C GLY A 219 -2.51 12.60 -26.26
N TRP A 220 -2.05 11.38 -26.53
CA TRP A 220 -0.67 10.95 -26.46
C TRP A 220 -0.31 10.13 -27.69
N GLN A 221 0.78 10.47 -28.36
CA GLN A 221 1.29 9.71 -29.50
C GLN A 221 2.81 9.58 -29.38
N GLU A 222 3.30 8.35 -29.18
CA GLU A 222 4.74 8.06 -29.10
C GLU A 222 5.21 7.50 -30.45
N GLY A 223 6.10 8.21 -31.16
CA GLY A 223 6.91 7.66 -32.25
C GLY A 223 6.20 6.76 -33.27
N GLY A 224 5.06 7.20 -33.84
CA GLY A 224 4.31 6.44 -34.85
C GLY A 224 3.31 5.40 -34.30
N ALA A 225 3.23 5.22 -32.98
CA ALA A 225 2.16 4.48 -32.32
C ALA A 225 0.79 5.18 -32.53
N PRO A 226 -0.33 4.44 -32.44
CA PRO A 226 -1.66 5.05 -32.46
C PRO A 226 -1.82 6.03 -31.30
N ALA A 227 -2.55 7.12 -31.54
CA ALA A 227 -2.86 8.08 -30.50
C ALA A 227 -3.72 7.42 -29.41
N GLN A 228 -3.28 7.51 -28.15
CA GLN A 228 -4.01 7.04 -26.97
C GLN A 228 -4.38 8.21 -26.06
N SER A 229 -5.36 8.03 -25.20
CA SER A 229 -5.69 9.03 -24.17
C SER A 229 -4.85 8.80 -22.92
N VAL A 230 -4.36 9.89 -22.33
CA VAL A 230 -3.61 9.89 -21.06
C VAL A 230 -4.23 10.86 -20.08
N ILE A 231 -4.05 10.57 -18.79
CA ILE A 231 -4.37 11.49 -17.71
C ILE A 231 -3.11 12.30 -17.38
N VAL A 232 -3.28 13.61 -17.19
CA VAL A 232 -2.21 14.55 -16.86
C VAL A 232 -2.47 15.13 -15.48
N ASP A 233 -1.54 14.85 -14.57
CA ASP A 233 -1.55 15.35 -13.21
C ASP A 233 -0.51 16.48 -13.07
N ARG A 234 -0.89 17.60 -12.45
CA ARG A 234 -0.12 18.85 -12.52
C ARG A 234 0.36 19.28 -11.16
N ARG A 235 1.68 19.29 -10.97
CA ARG A 235 2.33 19.81 -9.77
C ARG A 235 2.91 21.20 -10.01
N TYR A 236 2.25 22.20 -9.47
CA TYR A 236 2.74 23.59 -9.49
C TYR A 236 3.83 23.81 -8.44
N TYR A 237 4.72 24.76 -8.70
CA TYR A 237 5.73 25.24 -7.76
C TYR A 237 5.83 26.77 -7.84
N GLU A 238 6.27 27.41 -6.76
CA GLU A 238 6.53 28.83 -6.71
C GLU A 238 8.04 29.10 -6.78
N PRO A 239 8.58 29.68 -7.87
CA PRO A 239 10.04 29.81 -8.08
C PRO A 239 10.78 30.57 -6.97
N SER A 240 10.10 31.52 -6.31
CA SER A 240 10.66 32.35 -5.24
C SER A 240 10.73 31.64 -3.89
N ARG A 241 9.93 30.58 -3.70
CA ARG A 241 9.72 29.92 -2.39
C ARG A 241 10.18 28.47 -2.38
N ASP A 242 9.98 27.76 -3.48
CA ASP A 242 10.14 26.33 -3.55
C ASP A 242 11.53 25.91 -4.05
N ASN A 243 12.06 24.84 -3.47
CA ASN A 243 13.29 24.22 -3.95
C ASN A 243 13.01 23.35 -5.18
N LEU A 244 13.23 23.92 -6.37
CA LEU A 244 12.98 23.25 -7.65
C LEU A 244 13.75 21.92 -7.80
N LYS A 245 15.00 21.84 -7.30
CA LYS A 245 15.79 20.60 -7.36
C LYS A 245 15.13 19.49 -6.56
N TYR A 246 14.65 19.82 -5.36
CA TYR A 246 13.93 18.88 -4.49
C TYR A 246 12.60 18.44 -5.12
N ILE A 247 11.81 19.38 -5.65
CA ILE A 247 10.53 19.04 -6.32
C ILE A 247 10.78 18.11 -7.50
N ARG A 248 11.75 18.42 -8.36
CA ARG A 248 12.12 17.57 -9.49
C ARG A 248 12.52 16.16 -9.05
N GLN A 249 13.28 16.04 -7.96
CA GLN A 249 13.65 14.74 -7.40
C GLN A 249 12.41 13.95 -6.94
N ILE A 250 11.46 14.58 -6.24
CA ILE A 250 10.22 13.91 -5.82
C ILE A 250 9.38 13.50 -7.03
N VAL A 251 9.20 14.39 -8.01
CA VAL A 251 8.41 14.11 -9.21
C VAL A 251 9.02 12.93 -9.97
N SER A 252 10.35 12.92 -10.13
CA SER A 252 11.06 11.81 -10.76
C SER A 252 10.90 10.49 -10.01
N GLN A 253 11.01 10.50 -8.69
CA GLN A 253 10.79 9.30 -7.86
C GLN A 253 9.34 8.82 -7.92
N THR A 254 8.38 9.75 -7.86
CA THR A 254 6.95 9.45 -7.95
C THR A 254 6.65 8.81 -9.30
N ALA A 255 7.11 9.41 -10.39
CA ALA A 255 6.93 8.86 -11.73
C ALA A 255 7.56 7.46 -11.89
N ARG A 256 8.72 7.20 -11.25
CA ARG A 256 9.35 5.87 -11.23
C ARG A 256 8.56 4.83 -10.43
N ILE A 257 7.99 5.22 -9.30
CA ILE A 257 7.16 4.31 -8.51
C ILE A 257 5.90 4.01 -9.31
N LEU A 258 5.22 5.05 -9.78
CA LEU A 258 3.97 4.91 -10.52
C LEU A 258 4.15 4.19 -11.88
N SER A 259 5.33 4.18 -12.49
CA SER A 259 5.57 3.41 -13.74
C SER A 259 5.46 1.90 -13.53
N GLU A 260 5.70 1.41 -12.31
CA GLU A 260 5.58 0.00 -11.94
C GLU A 260 4.19 -0.35 -11.39
N SER A 261 3.25 0.61 -11.37
CA SER A 261 1.90 0.37 -10.88
C SER A 261 1.06 -0.43 -11.88
N ASP A 262 0.12 -1.20 -11.36
CA ASP A 262 -0.86 -1.95 -12.14
C ASP A 262 -2.28 -1.60 -11.67
N VAL A 263 -3.16 -1.28 -12.60
CA VAL A 263 -4.49 -0.73 -12.28
C VAL A 263 -5.38 -1.75 -11.56
N GLU A 264 -5.22 -3.04 -11.83
CA GLU A 264 -6.05 -4.10 -11.23
C GLU A 264 -5.69 -4.29 -9.76
N THR A 265 -4.39 -4.30 -9.45
CA THR A 265 -3.87 -4.57 -8.10
C THR A 265 -3.73 -3.31 -7.25
N THR A 266 -3.19 -2.23 -7.83
CA THR A 266 -2.89 -0.98 -7.11
C THR A 266 -3.99 0.06 -7.25
N SER A 267 -4.90 -0.06 -8.23
CA SER A 267 -5.88 1.00 -8.54
C SER A 267 -5.23 2.37 -8.79
N ILE A 268 -4.04 2.36 -9.40
CA ILE A 268 -3.29 3.54 -9.85
C ILE A 268 -2.90 3.31 -11.32
N LEU A 269 -2.83 4.39 -12.09
CA LEU A 269 -2.44 4.34 -13.49
C LEU A 269 -0.91 4.29 -13.65
N PRO A 270 -0.38 3.44 -14.56
CA PRO A 270 1.03 3.43 -14.90
C PRO A 270 1.52 4.79 -15.37
N CYS A 271 2.59 5.31 -14.79
CA CYS A 271 3.19 6.58 -15.23
C CYS A 271 4.16 6.34 -16.39
N LEU A 272 3.96 7.05 -17.50
CA LEU A 272 4.88 7.05 -18.65
C LEU A 272 6.10 7.92 -18.41
N GLY A 273 5.94 8.98 -17.61
CA GLY A 273 7.00 9.94 -17.31
C GLY A 273 6.45 11.26 -16.80
N PHE A 274 7.32 12.27 -16.70
CA PHE A 274 6.96 13.63 -16.36
C PHE A 274 7.56 14.65 -17.33
N VAL A 275 6.88 15.77 -17.53
CA VAL A 275 7.36 16.92 -18.32
C VAL A 275 7.57 18.10 -17.39
N HIS A 276 8.74 18.72 -17.42
CA HIS A 276 8.96 20.01 -16.75
C HIS A 276 8.50 21.15 -17.65
N ARG A 277 7.65 22.04 -17.12
CA ARG A 277 7.12 23.24 -17.79
C ARG A 277 7.58 24.50 -17.05
N PRO A 278 8.82 24.97 -17.26
CA PRO A 278 9.32 26.17 -16.58
C PRO A 278 8.44 27.40 -16.80
N GLU A 279 7.89 27.55 -18.00
CA GLU A 279 7.04 28.67 -18.41
C GLU A 279 5.68 28.72 -17.70
N LEU A 280 5.24 27.58 -17.15
CA LEU A 280 3.99 27.46 -16.39
C LEU A 280 4.24 27.19 -14.90
N ASN A 281 5.50 27.21 -14.47
CA ASN A 281 5.93 26.85 -13.12
C ASN A 281 5.33 25.53 -12.61
N ARG A 282 5.39 24.48 -13.43
CA ARG A 282 4.83 23.17 -13.04
C ARG A 282 5.56 21.97 -13.63
N PHE A 283 5.23 20.79 -13.09
CA PHE A 283 5.55 19.50 -13.66
C PHE A 283 4.25 18.77 -14.01
N ASP A 284 4.21 18.18 -15.21
CA ASP A 284 3.08 17.37 -15.68
C ASP A 284 3.48 15.90 -15.59
N LEU A 285 2.84 15.11 -14.72
CA LEU A 285 2.93 13.65 -14.69
C LEU A 285 1.99 13.07 -15.74
N ILE A 286 2.50 12.16 -16.57
CA ILE A 286 1.75 11.56 -17.68
C ILE A 286 1.37 10.13 -17.31
N LEU A 287 0.09 9.90 -17.07
CA LEU A 287 -0.46 8.62 -16.64
C LEU A 287 -1.17 7.92 -17.81
N SER A 288 -0.71 6.72 -18.12
CA SER A 288 -1.29 5.89 -19.18
C SER A 288 -2.62 5.29 -18.74
N ILE A 289 -3.60 5.27 -19.64
CA ILE A 289 -4.85 4.52 -19.43
C ILE A 289 -4.66 3.15 -20.09
N PRO A 290 -4.53 2.04 -19.32
CA PRO A 290 -4.40 0.71 -19.90
C PRO A 290 -5.65 0.32 -20.69
N LYS A 291 -5.47 -0.50 -21.74
CA LYS A 291 -6.58 -1.02 -22.58
C LYS A 291 -7.62 -1.85 -21.80
N SER A 292 -7.24 -2.40 -20.66
CA SER A 292 -8.16 -3.11 -19.75
C SER A 292 -9.20 -2.17 -19.17
N LEU A 293 -8.92 -0.86 -19.14
CA LEU A 293 -9.90 0.15 -18.78
C LEU A 293 -10.66 0.63 -20.02
N PRO A 294 -11.94 1.02 -19.84
CA PRO A 294 -12.69 1.73 -20.85
C PRO A 294 -11.97 3.02 -21.27
N SER A 295 -11.48 3.05 -22.51
CA SER A 295 -10.82 4.21 -23.13
C SER A 295 -11.55 4.69 -24.39
N SER A 296 -12.88 4.60 -24.40
CA SER A 296 -13.65 5.11 -25.55
C SER A 296 -13.52 6.64 -25.66
N THR A 297 -13.16 7.10 -26.85
CA THR A 297 -13.17 8.50 -27.32
C THR A 297 -14.56 9.13 -27.35
N THR A 298 -15.62 8.39 -27.01
CA THR A 298 -16.97 8.92 -26.87
C THR A 298 -17.14 9.57 -25.50
N LYS A 299 -17.69 10.80 -25.46
CA LYS A 299 -17.96 11.56 -24.22
C LYS A 299 -18.81 10.78 -23.19
N GLU A 300 -19.50 9.72 -23.61
CA GLU A 300 -20.41 8.93 -22.78
C GLU A 300 -19.65 8.07 -21.75
N PHE A 301 -18.47 7.55 -22.10
CA PHE A 301 -17.67 6.63 -21.27
C PHE A 301 -16.36 7.24 -20.76
N GLU A 302 -16.20 8.56 -20.85
CA GLU A 302 -15.08 9.26 -20.24
C GLU A 302 -15.08 9.03 -18.71
N PRO A 303 -13.91 8.77 -18.09
CA PRO A 303 -13.82 8.66 -16.64
C PRO A 303 -14.38 9.90 -15.96
N ARG A 304 -15.04 9.71 -14.82
CA ARG A 304 -15.60 10.79 -14.01
C ARG A 304 -15.05 10.71 -12.60
N SER A 305 -15.00 11.82 -11.89
CA SER A 305 -14.63 11.75 -10.47
C SER A 305 -15.72 11.05 -9.65
N LEU A 306 -15.31 10.43 -8.53
CA LEU A 306 -16.23 9.89 -7.55
C LEU A 306 -17.16 10.97 -7.01
N ARG A 307 -16.68 12.22 -6.82
CA ARG A 307 -17.54 13.37 -6.44
C ARG A 307 -18.72 13.49 -7.39
N HIS A 308 -18.43 13.54 -8.68
CA HIS A 308 -19.45 13.72 -9.70
C HIS A 308 -20.45 12.55 -9.68
N MET A 309 -19.99 11.31 -9.50
CA MET A 309 -20.88 10.16 -9.36
C MET A 309 -21.77 10.21 -8.10
N LEU A 310 -21.25 10.69 -6.98
CA LEU A 310 -21.99 10.80 -5.71
C LEU A 310 -22.99 11.98 -5.69
N THR A 311 -22.84 12.92 -6.62
CA THR A 311 -23.67 14.14 -6.71
C THR A 311 -24.59 14.16 -7.92
N ASP A 312 -24.51 13.17 -8.81
CA ASP A 312 -25.31 13.12 -10.04
C ASP A 312 -26.81 13.01 -9.72
N PRO A 313 -27.61 14.05 -10.04
CA PRO A 313 -29.04 14.08 -9.72
C PRO A 313 -29.85 13.09 -10.55
N GLY A 314 -29.32 12.62 -11.69
CA GLY A 314 -29.96 11.64 -12.57
C GLY A 314 -30.07 10.25 -11.98
N TYR A 315 -29.28 9.95 -10.94
CA TYR A 315 -29.29 8.67 -10.22
C TYR A 315 -29.76 8.84 -8.77
N GLY A 316 -30.55 9.89 -8.54
CA GLY A 316 -30.99 10.44 -7.26
C GLY A 316 -31.12 9.43 -6.12
N GLY A 317 -30.22 9.57 -5.13
CA GLY A 317 -30.40 9.08 -3.76
C GLY A 317 -30.53 7.57 -3.51
N TYR A 318 -30.66 6.74 -4.55
CA TYR A 318 -30.85 5.29 -4.42
C TYR A 318 -29.57 4.54 -4.81
N THR A 319 -29.06 3.73 -3.88
CA THR A 319 -27.88 2.89 -4.11
C THR A 319 -28.23 1.75 -5.06
N TYR A 320 -28.02 1.93 -6.37
CA TYR A 320 -28.10 0.84 -7.37
C TYR A 320 -27.08 -0.29 -7.11
N HIS A 321 -26.17 -0.10 -6.15
CA HIS A 321 -25.09 -1.01 -5.84
C HIS A 321 -25.14 -1.46 -4.38
N SER A 322 -25.12 -2.78 -4.18
CA SER A 322 -25.08 -3.39 -2.86
C SER A 322 -23.88 -2.92 -2.06
N LEU A 323 -23.97 -3.02 -0.73
CA LEU A 323 -22.85 -2.75 0.17
C LEU A 323 -21.60 -3.54 -0.23
N SER A 324 -21.74 -4.81 -0.64
CA SER A 324 -20.62 -5.63 -1.08
C SER A 324 -19.89 -5.04 -2.29
N LYS A 325 -20.61 -4.48 -3.27
CA LYS A 325 -20.00 -3.81 -4.43
C LYS A 325 -19.25 -2.54 -4.02
N ARG A 326 -19.82 -1.76 -3.11
CA ARG A 326 -19.19 -0.53 -2.58
C ARG A 326 -17.97 -0.85 -1.71
N LEU A 327 -18.02 -1.95 -0.96
CA LEU A 327 -16.89 -2.47 -0.18
C LEU A 327 -15.74 -2.94 -1.09
N GLN A 328 -16.03 -3.52 -2.26
CA GLN A 328 -14.99 -3.84 -3.24
C GLN A 328 -14.28 -2.58 -3.74
N LEU A 329 -15.03 -1.50 -4.00
CA LEU A 329 -14.45 -0.19 -4.35
C LEU A 329 -13.57 0.36 -3.23
N ALA A 330 -14.06 0.30 -2.00
CA ALA A 330 -13.32 0.70 -0.80
C ALA A 330 -12.00 -0.06 -0.64
N LYS A 331 -12.01 -1.38 -0.86
CA LYS A 331 -10.79 -2.20 -0.83
C LYS A 331 -9.78 -1.76 -1.89
N LYS A 332 -10.24 -1.50 -3.11
CA LYS A 332 -9.38 -1.02 -4.21
C LYS A 332 -8.73 0.33 -3.89
N LEU A 333 -9.50 1.27 -3.34
CA LEU A 333 -8.96 2.56 -2.88
C LEU A 333 -7.97 2.40 -1.72
N ALA A 334 -8.27 1.51 -0.76
CA ALA A 334 -7.33 1.20 0.31
C ALA A 334 -6.03 0.59 -0.22
N SER A 335 -6.09 -0.29 -1.23
CA SER A 335 -4.91 -0.82 -1.92
C SER A 335 -4.08 0.29 -2.58
N ALA A 336 -4.71 1.29 -3.21
CA ALA A 336 -4.00 2.43 -3.79
C ALA A 336 -3.25 3.25 -2.73
N VAL A 337 -3.93 3.64 -1.66
CA VAL A 337 -3.31 4.41 -0.56
C VAL A 337 -2.17 3.62 0.07
N PHE A 338 -2.40 2.32 0.26
CA PHE A 338 -1.40 1.42 0.81
C PHE A 338 -0.17 1.30 -0.09
N TYR A 339 -0.32 1.15 -1.41
CA TYR A 339 0.79 1.15 -2.36
C TYR A 339 1.65 2.42 -2.28
N ILE A 340 1.00 3.58 -2.14
CA ILE A 340 1.70 4.86 -1.94
C ILE A 340 2.50 4.86 -0.63
N HIS A 341 1.89 4.41 0.48
CA HIS A 341 2.52 4.39 1.79
C HIS A 341 3.70 3.41 1.88
N THR A 342 3.58 2.23 1.25
CA THR A 342 4.65 1.22 1.21
C THR A 342 5.82 1.69 0.35
N SER A 343 5.54 2.49 -0.68
CA SER A 343 6.52 3.20 -1.49
C SER A 343 7.16 4.42 -0.80
N LYS A 344 6.94 4.60 0.51
CA LYS A 344 7.46 5.70 1.34
C LYS A 344 7.00 7.09 0.89
N LEU A 345 5.80 7.16 0.30
CA LEU A 345 5.15 8.40 -0.09
C LEU A 345 3.91 8.66 0.77
N VAL A 346 3.52 9.93 0.85
CA VAL A 346 2.18 10.34 1.30
C VAL A 346 1.48 11.07 0.16
N HIS A 347 0.17 10.85 0.02
CA HIS A 347 -0.63 11.37 -1.08
C HIS A 347 -1.03 12.84 -0.85
N LYS A 348 -1.46 13.18 0.37
CA LYS A 348 -1.86 14.52 0.80
C LYS A 348 -3.13 15.11 0.21
N ASN A 349 -3.67 14.52 -0.86
CA ASN A 349 -4.92 14.99 -1.47
C ASN A 349 -5.90 13.86 -1.80
N ILE A 350 -6.19 12.98 -0.84
CA ILE A 350 -7.19 11.91 -1.03
C ILE A 350 -8.59 12.51 -0.81
N ARG A 351 -9.38 12.57 -1.87
CA ARG A 351 -10.75 13.10 -1.86
C ARG A 351 -11.53 12.61 -3.08
N PRO A 352 -12.88 12.70 -3.11
CA PRO A 352 -13.68 12.19 -4.22
C PRO A 352 -13.37 12.82 -5.59
N GLU A 353 -12.85 14.04 -5.64
CA GLU A 353 -12.37 14.70 -6.88
C GLU A 353 -11.18 13.96 -7.49
N ASN A 354 -10.35 13.35 -6.64
CA ASN A 354 -9.09 12.73 -6.99
C ASN A 354 -9.20 11.20 -7.11
N ILE A 355 -10.43 10.72 -7.26
CA ILE A 355 -10.73 9.32 -7.53
C ILE A 355 -11.48 9.27 -8.85
N LEU A 356 -10.83 8.81 -9.90
CA LEU A 356 -11.45 8.60 -11.20
C LEU A 356 -12.16 7.24 -11.23
N MET A 357 -13.32 7.23 -11.85
CA MET A 357 -14.19 6.08 -11.96
C MET A 357 -14.33 5.75 -13.45
N PHE A 358 -13.83 4.57 -13.83
CA PHE A 358 -13.87 4.07 -15.19
C PHE A 358 -15.04 3.09 -15.33
N CYS A 359 -16.15 3.57 -15.92
CA CYS A 359 -17.46 2.91 -15.85
C CYS A 359 -18.07 2.60 -17.23
N GLY A 360 -17.29 2.05 -18.15
CA GLY A 360 -17.74 1.60 -19.48
C GLY A 360 -17.42 0.12 -19.75
N PRO A 361 -17.86 -0.42 -20.90
CA PRO A 361 -17.36 -1.70 -21.38
C PRO A 361 -15.86 -1.60 -21.71
N SER A 362 -15.09 -2.66 -21.46
CA SER A 362 -13.70 -2.77 -21.93
C SER A 362 -13.67 -2.72 -23.46
N GLU A 363 -12.59 -2.18 -24.04
CA GLU A 363 -12.45 -2.09 -25.51
C GLU A 363 -12.53 -3.46 -26.20
N ASP A 364 -12.12 -4.52 -25.50
CA ASP A 364 -12.13 -5.91 -26.00
C ASP A 364 -13.53 -6.55 -26.02
N ALA A 365 -14.57 -5.88 -25.52
CA ALA A 365 -15.92 -6.42 -25.53
C ALA A 365 -16.53 -6.32 -26.95
N GLU A 366 -16.58 -7.45 -27.68
CA GLU A 366 -17.13 -7.57 -29.05
C GLU A 366 -18.57 -7.03 -29.20
N LEU A 367 -19.30 -6.89 -28.08
CA LEU A 367 -20.64 -6.28 -28.05
C LEU A 367 -20.74 -5.29 -26.88
N MET A 368 -20.86 -3.98 -27.18
CA MET A 368 -21.11 -2.95 -26.17
C MET A 368 -22.47 -3.18 -25.50
N ASN A 369 -22.49 -3.84 -24.34
CA ASN A 369 -23.69 -3.96 -23.54
C ASN A 369 -23.79 -2.75 -22.59
N LYS A 370 -24.82 -1.91 -22.76
CA LYS A 370 -25.06 -0.76 -21.88
C LYS A 370 -25.21 -1.12 -20.40
N LYS A 371 -25.50 -2.40 -20.07
CA LYS A 371 -25.53 -2.91 -18.69
C LYS A 371 -24.15 -3.09 -18.06
N ASP A 372 -23.08 -3.01 -18.84
CA ASP A 372 -21.71 -3.06 -18.33
C ASP A 372 -21.16 -1.69 -17.93
N ALA A 373 -21.93 -0.63 -18.15
CA ALA A 373 -21.62 0.73 -17.76
C ALA A 373 -22.41 1.21 -16.53
N PHE A 374 -22.02 2.36 -15.98
CA PHE A 374 -22.81 3.06 -14.97
C PHE A 374 -24.17 3.50 -15.55
N PRO A 375 -25.31 3.35 -14.85
CA PRO A 375 -25.48 3.07 -13.41
C PRO A 375 -25.58 1.59 -13.01
N TYR A 376 -25.40 0.65 -13.93
CA TYR A 376 -25.59 -0.78 -13.66
C TYR A 376 -24.35 -1.44 -13.04
N LYS A 377 -23.16 -0.95 -13.38
CA LYS A 377 -21.87 -1.31 -12.76
C LYS A 377 -21.12 -0.07 -12.26
N LEU A 378 -20.41 -0.24 -11.14
CA LEU A 378 -19.59 0.82 -10.52
C LEU A 378 -18.30 1.11 -11.26
N GLY A 379 -17.78 0.17 -12.05
CA GLY A 379 -16.52 0.33 -12.74
C GLY A 379 -15.28 0.17 -11.85
N GLN A 380 -14.14 0.62 -12.35
CA GLN A 380 -12.84 0.58 -11.68
C GLN A 380 -12.50 1.94 -11.07
N PRO A 381 -12.23 2.02 -9.75
CA PRO A 381 -11.70 3.23 -9.14
C PRO A 381 -10.20 3.35 -9.41
N VAL A 382 -9.74 4.57 -9.59
CA VAL A 382 -8.34 4.92 -9.81
C VAL A 382 -7.99 6.16 -9.00
N LEU A 383 -6.97 6.06 -8.16
CA LEU A 383 -6.44 7.21 -7.41
C LEU A 383 -5.55 8.06 -8.32
N VAL A 384 -5.83 9.37 -8.34
CA VAL A 384 -5.06 10.42 -9.02
C VAL A 384 -4.85 11.58 -8.05
N GLY A 385 -4.28 12.71 -8.49
CA GLY A 385 -4.05 13.88 -7.63
C GLY A 385 -2.74 13.79 -6.86
N PHE A 386 -1.68 13.38 -7.56
CA PHE A 386 -0.34 13.21 -7.05
C PHE A 386 0.43 14.55 -6.95
N GLU A 387 -0.24 15.70 -7.14
CA GLU A 387 0.41 17.00 -7.16
C GLU A 387 1.10 17.35 -5.83
N ASN A 388 0.54 16.86 -4.72
CA ASN A 388 1.02 17.14 -3.38
C ASN A 388 1.91 16.05 -2.78
N VAL A 389 2.23 15.01 -3.55
CA VAL A 389 3.01 13.84 -3.09
C VAL A 389 4.37 14.25 -2.55
N ARG A 390 4.79 13.58 -1.49
CA ARG A 390 6.13 13.73 -0.91
C ARG A 390 6.61 12.44 -0.29
N GLN A 391 7.92 12.35 -0.07
CA GLN A 391 8.51 11.30 0.76
C GLN A 391 8.11 11.46 2.23
N VAL A 392 7.83 10.34 2.90
CA VAL A 392 7.44 10.28 4.32
C VAL A 392 8.50 10.95 5.21
N GLU A 393 9.77 10.63 4.99
CA GLU A 393 10.93 11.06 5.79
C GLU A 393 11.22 12.57 5.70
N ALA A 394 10.72 13.22 4.66
CA ALA A 394 10.86 14.67 4.47
C ALA A 394 9.71 15.44 5.16
N GLU A 395 9.47 15.19 6.45
CA GLU A 395 8.39 15.82 7.21
C GLU A 395 8.51 17.35 7.21
N TRP A 396 9.73 17.87 7.35
CA TRP A 396 10.06 19.30 7.33
C TRP A 396 9.73 19.98 5.99
N ALA A 397 9.73 19.21 4.88
CA ALA A 397 9.37 19.71 3.56
C ALA A 397 7.85 19.79 3.36
N SER A 398 7.06 19.25 4.29
CA SER A 398 5.63 19.48 4.31
C SER A 398 5.35 20.88 4.86
N ASN A 399 4.96 21.79 3.97
CA ASN A 399 4.45 23.09 4.37
C ASN A 399 3.34 22.89 5.44
N ARG A 400 3.41 23.66 6.53
CA ARG A 400 2.34 23.71 7.53
C ARG A 400 1.14 24.53 7.06
N SER A 401 1.16 24.98 5.81
CA SER A 401 0.00 25.54 5.12
C SER A 401 -1.15 24.53 5.15
N GLY A 402 -2.25 24.88 5.81
CA GLY A 402 -3.54 24.21 5.64
C GLY A 402 -4.32 24.86 4.50
N SER A 403 -5.48 24.31 4.19
CA SER A 403 -6.45 24.97 3.32
C SER A 403 -7.32 25.91 4.16
N LEU A 404 -7.92 26.91 3.51
CA LEU A 404 -9.03 27.69 4.09
C LEU A 404 -10.38 27.28 3.48
N THR A 405 -10.33 26.36 2.51
CA THR A 405 -11.48 25.85 1.76
C THR A 405 -12.05 24.66 2.55
N TRP A 406 -13.20 24.87 3.21
CA TRP A 406 -13.79 23.86 4.10
C TRP A 406 -14.13 22.56 3.34
N GLU A 407 -14.43 22.68 2.05
CA GLU A 407 -14.71 21.59 1.13
C GLU A 407 -13.53 20.61 0.99
N GLU A 408 -12.30 21.12 1.15
CA GLU A 408 -11.08 20.32 1.16
C GLU A 408 -10.71 19.87 2.59
N ASP A 409 -10.92 20.75 3.56
CA ASP A 409 -10.57 20.50 4.97
C ASP A 409 -11.40 19.38 5.60
N ILE A 410 -12.62 19.11 5.14
CA ILE A 410 -13.41 17.96 5.64
C ILE A 410 -12.68 16.62 5.44
N TYR A 411 -11.81 16.52 4.42
CA TYR A 411 -10.98 15.35 4.15
C TYR A 411 -9.65 15.38 4.90
N GLN A 412 -9.33 16.47 5.60
CA GLN A 412 -8.11 16.61 6.39
C GLN A 412 -8.37 16.29 7.86
N HIS A 413 -7.40 15.66 8.53
CA HIS A 413 -7.49 15.42 9.97
C HIS A 413 -7.60 16.77 10.72
N PRO A 414 -8.36 16.87 11.83
CA PRO A 414 -8.51 18.12 12.58
C PRO A 414 -7.20 18.82 12.99
N SER A 415 -6.12 18.07 13.21
CA SER A 415 -4.78 18.64 13.49
C SER A 415 -4.12 19.36 12.31
N ARG A 416 -4.73 19.31 11.13
CA ARG A 416 -4.28 19.94 9.88
C ARG A 416 -5.18 21.09 9.42
N HIS A 417 -6.30 21.33 10.09
CA HIS A 417 -7.22 22.42 9.78
C HIS A 417 -6.62 23.80 10.05
N GLY A 418 -7.14 24.79 9.34
CA GLY A 418 -6.78 26.20 9.48
C GLY A 418 -5.50 26.59 8.73
N ALA A 419 -5.24 27.90 8.66
CA ALA A 419 -4.15 28.46 7.85
C ALA A 419 -2.77 27.87 8.18
N THR A 420 -2.53 27.50 9.44
CA THR A 420 -1.31 26.84 9.91
C THR A 420 -1.65 25.57 10.67
N ALA A 421 -1.40 24.42 10.05
CA ALA A 421 -1.60 23.11 10.64
C ALA A 421 -0.79 22.93 11.94
N ALA A 422 -1.39 22.31 12.96
CA ALA A 422 -0.75 22.08 14.26
C ALA A 422 0.38 21.04 14.20
N LYS A 423 0.28 20.04 13.32
CA LYS A 423 1.27 18.97 13.14
C LYS A 423 1.77 18.92 11.70
N TYR A 424 2.98 18.42 11.48
CA TYR A 424 3.43 18.02 10.15
C TYR A 424 2.55 16.89 9.59
N TYR A 425 2.44 16.82 8.27
CA TYR A 425 1.67 15.76 7.62
C TYR A 425 2.34 14.40 7.90
N SER A 426 1.58 13.31 7.90
CA SER A 426 2.05 11.94 8.10
C SER A 426 1.12 10.96 7.41
N VAL A 427 1.51 9.68 7.30
CA VAL A 427 0.67 8.62 6.71
C VAL A 427 -0.71 8.51 7.35
N GLN A 428 -0.84 8.80 8.65
CA GLN A 428 -2.11 8.77 9.38
C GLN A 428 -3.11 9.80 8.86
N HIS A 429 -2.63 10.92 8.29
CA HIS A 429 -3.48 11.94 7.72
C HIS A 429 -4.13 11.46 6.41
N ASP A 430 -3.40 10.73 5.57
CA ASP A 430 -3.98 10.06 4.39
C ASP A 430 -5.01 9.00 4.80
N VAL A 431 -4.76 8.25 5.88
CA VAL A 431 -5.71 7.26 6.42
C VAL A 431 -7.00 7.94 6.88
N TYR A 432 -6.90 9.11 7.51
CA TYR A 432 -8.08 9.91 7.87
C TYR A 432 -8.86 10.32 6.62
N SER A 433 -8.19 10.88 5.60
CA SER A 433 -8.81 11.28 4.34
C SER A 433 -9.52 10.13 3.65
N LEU A 434 -8.87 8.96 3.58
CA LEU A 434 -9.47 7.73 3.08
C LEU A 434 -10.72 7.37 3.89
N GLY A 435 -10.66 7.45 5.23
CA GLY A 435 -11.81 7.18 6.10
C GLY A 435 -13.04 8.02 5.74
N ILE A 436 -12.88 9.32 5.50
CA ILE A 436 -13.98 10.20 5.08
C ILE A 436 -14.57 9.75 3.73
N VAL A 437 -13.72 9.46 2.74
CA VAL A 437 -14.15 8.93 1.43
C VAL A 437 -14.89 7.60 1.59
N LEU A 438 -14.43 6.71 2.46
CA LEU A 438 -15.08 5.43 2.72
C LEU A 438 -16.48 5.61 3.33
N ILE A 439 -16.68 6.62 4.16
CA ILE A 439 -18.00 6.93 4.70
C ILE A 439 -18.92 7.47 3.58
N GLU A 440 -18.45 8.39 2.74
CA GLU A 440 -19.22 8.87 1.58
C GLU A 440 -19.60 7.72 0.64
N LEU A 441 -18.70 6.76 0.42
CA LEU A 441 -18.99 5.54 -0.34
C LEU A 441 -20.02 4.64 0.35
N ALA A 442 -19.88 4.43 1.67
CA ALA A 442 -20.78 3.59 2.47
C ALA A 442 -22.19 4.20 2.61
N LEU A 443 -22.31 5.53 2.53
CA LEU A 443 -23.58 6.24 2.46
C LEU A 443 -24.07 6.46 1.02
N TRP A 444 -23.16 6.30 0.04
CA TRP A 444 -23.37 6.68 -1.35
C TRP A 444 -23.89 8.12 -1.49
N ARG A 445 -23.33 9.01 -0.68
CA ARG A 445 -23.75 10.40 -0.57
C ARG A 445 -22.53 11.26 -0.35
N SER A 446 -22.46 12.35 -1.09
CA SER A 446 -21.40 13.30 -0.90
C SER A 446 -21.68 14.25 0.27
N PHE A 447 -20.65 14.54 1.07
CA PHE A 447 -20.66 15.53 2.14
C PHE A 447 -20.46 16.95 1.65
N VAL A 448 -19.84 17.11 0.48
CA VAL A 448 -19.66 18.41 -0.18
C VAL A 448 -20.40 18.35 -1.51
N VAL A 449 -21.28 19.32 -1.70
CA VAL A 449 -22.07 19.53 -2.91
C VAL A 449 -21.78 20.95 -3.35
N PHE A 450 -21.25 21.12 -4.54
CA PHE A 450 -21.04 22.44 -5.13
C PHE A 450 -22.36 22.90 -5.75
N ASP A 451 -22.74 24.15 -5.51
CA ASP A 451 -23.84 24.77 -6.25
C ASP A 451 -23.48 24.77 -7.75
N ALA A 452 -24.44 24.33 -8.57
CA ALA A 452 -24.25 24.06 -9.99
C ALA A 452 -24.11 25.32 -10.86
#